data_AF-A0A523AYA2-F1
#
_entry.id   AF-A0A523AYA2-F1
#
_cell.length_a   1.000
_cell.length_b   1.000
_cell.length_c   1.000
_cell.angle_alpha   90.00
_cell.angle_beta   90.00
_cell.angle_gamma   90.00
#
_symmetry.space_group_name_H-M   'P 1'
#
loop_
_entity.id
_entity.type
_entity.pdbx_description
1 polymer ?
#
loop_
_entity_poly.entity_id
_entity_poly.type
_entity_poly.pdbx_seq_one_letter_code
_entity_poly.pdbx_strand_id
1 'polypeptide(L)'
;MLKVLEEEVGKLGLTIKRVSEGGEPESDRYFLTLKGHPTLTEARTFGWRIDDMAMLTVTLAHLLAKGGKAPFREVESILEEKFPKFRVEPTLEKFIRMGYLSEDEQGTLYVGWRTRAEIDQQTLLTLLLGKEVGKSPEKQEATRSDETSQSSPPPS
;
A
#
# COMPACT_ATOMS: atom_id res chain seq x y z
N MET A 1 15.52 -1.92 19.69
CA MET A 1 15.59 -0.67 18.92
C MET A 1 14.38 -0.48 18.01
N LEU A 2 14.04 -1.44 17.12
CA LEU A 2 12.88 -1.30 16.21
C LEU A 2 11.54 -1.08 16.94
N LYS A 3 11.28 -1.81 18.04
CA LYS A 3 10.03 -1.69 18.81
C LYS A 3 9.78 -0.29 19.38
N VAL A 4 10.84 0.38 19.83
CA VAL A 4 10.74 1.74 20.38
C VAL A 4 10.46 2.73 19.25
N LEU A 5 11.10 2.55 18.10
CA LEU A 5 10.84 3.37 16.92
C LEU A 5 9.39 3.21 16.43
N GLU A 6 8.89 1.98 16.38
CA GLU A 6 7.49 1.67 16.00
C GLU A 6 6.49 2.39 16.91
N GLU A 7 6.75 2.42 18.22
CA GLU A 7 5.90 3.11 19.19
C GLU A 7 5.90 4.63 18.98
N GLU A 8 7.06 5.24 18.77
CA GLU A 8 7.17 6.68 18.55
C GLU A 8 6.55 7.13 17.22
N VAL A 9 6.81 6.41 16.12
CA VAL A 9 6.20 6.75 14.83
C VAL A 9 4.70 6.45 14.81
N GLY A 10 4.26 5.46 15.60
CA GLY A 10 2.84 5.17 15.82
C GLY A 10 2.07 6.36 16.41
N LYS A 11 2.69 7.14 17.31
CA LYS A 11 2.09 8.37 17.87
C LYS A 11 1.87 9.46 16.81
N LEU A 12 2.62 9.40 15.71
CA LEU A 12 2.51 10.32 14.57
C LEU A 12 1.56 9.81 13.48
N GLY A 13 0.85 8.70 13.71
CA GLY A 13 -0.01 8.08 12.70
C GLY A 13 0.77 7.36 11.59
N LEU A 14 2.05 7.03 11.83
CA LEU A 14 2.91 6.33 10.89
C LEU A 14 3.14 4.88 11.33
N THR A 15 3.60 4.04 10.41
CA THR A 15 3.97 2.64 10.64
C THR A 15 5.21 2.30 9.84
N ILE A 16 6.00 1.34 10.30
CA ILE A 16 7.16 0.86 9.57
C ILE A 16 6.72 -0.30 8.68
N LYS A 17 7.00 -0.23 7.38
CA LYS A 17 6.79 -1.34 6.44
C LYS A 17 8.12 -1.83 5.89
N ARG A 18 8.35 -3.13 6.02
CA ARG A 18 9.47 -3.84 5.39
C ARG A 18 9.06 -4.25 3.98
N VAL A 19 9.85 -3.83 2.99
CA VAL A 19 9.70 -4.28 1.59
C VAL A 19 10.94 -5.07 1.22
N SER A 20 10.71 -6.31 0.79
CA SER A 20 11.74 -7.18 0.26
C SER A 20 11.67 -7.19 -1.26
N GLU A 21 12.79 -6.97 -1.93
CA GLU A 21 12.91 -7.03 -3.40
C GLU A 21 13.27 -8.44 -3.91
N GLY A 22 13.09 -9.48 -3.08
CA GLY A 22 13.28 -10.88 -3.47
C GLY A 22 14.74 -11.37 -3.48
N GLY A 23 15.64 -10.64 -2.81
CA GLY A 23 17.04 -11.02 -2.59
C GLY A 23 17.33 -11.51 -1.17
N GLU A 24 18.61 -11.57 -0.79
CA GLU A 24 19.04 -11.87 0.58
C GLU A 24 18.42 -10.89 1.60
N PRO A 25 18.18 -11.30 2.86
CA PRO A 25 17.52 -10.47 3.89
C PRO A 25 18.22 -9.14 4.19
N GLU A 26 19.47 -8.94 3.76
CA GLU A 26 20.19 -7.66 3.85
C GLU A 26 19.69 -6.61 2.83
N SER A 27 18.93 -7.01 1.81
CA SER A 27 18.34 -6.10 0.82
C SER A 27 17.00 -5.48 1.26
N ASP A 28 16.52 -5.84 2.45
CA ASP A 28 15.23 -5.38 2.93
C ASP A 28 15.26 -3.91 3.31
N ARG A 29 14.35 -3.15 2.69
CA ARG A 29 14.20 -1.72 2.94
C ARG A 29 13.05 -1.51 3.91
N TYR A 30 13.29 -0.71 4.94
CA TYR A 30 12.27 -0.27 5.89
C TYR A 30 11.81 1.13 5.52
N PHE A 31 10.50 1.32 5.35
CA PHE A 31 9.89 2.58 5.00
C PHE A 31 8.91 3.01 6.08
N LEU A 32 8.76 4.32 6.27
CA LEU A 32 7.66 4.88 7.05
C LEU A 32 6.49 5.13 6.11
N THR A 33 5.33 4.59 6.45
CA THR A 33 4.07 4.80 5.72
C THR A 33 3.01 5.27 6.69
N LEU A 34 1.89 5.79 6.19
CA LEU A 34 0.73 6.07 7.03
C LEU A 34 0.19 4.76 7.62
N LYS A 35 -0.25 4.81 8.88
CA LYS A 35 -0.84 3.66 9.58
C LYS A 35 -2.21 3.25 9.02
N GLY A 36 -2.89 4.15 8.31
CA GLY A 36 -4.17 3.92 7.67
C GLY A 36 -4.35 4.74 6.40
N HIS A 37 -5.51 4.62 5.78
CA HIS A 37 -5.85 5.41 4.60
C HIS A 37 -6.00 6.88 4.99
N PRO A 38 -5.35 7.81 4.26
CA PRO A 38 -5.58 9.23 4.50
C PRO A 38 -7.04 9.56 4.21
N THR A 39 -7.63 10.41 5.05
CA THR A 39 -8.91 11.03 4.76
C THR A 39 -8.83 11.86 3.48
N LEU A 40 -9.97 12.14 2.84
CA LEU A 40 -9.98 12.96 1.61
C LEU A 40 -9.34 14.35 1.82
N THR A 41 -9.46 14.91 3.03
CA THR A 41 -8.85 16.18 3.42
C THR A 41 -7.34 16.08 3.50
N GLU A 42 -6.81 15.01 4.11
CA GLU A 42 -5.37 14.74 4.15
C GLU A 42 -4.83 14.46 2.75
N ALA A 43 -5.52 13.62 1.96
CA ALA A 43 -5.23 13.30 0.55
C ALA A 43 -4.99 14.56 -0.31
N ARG A 44 -5.84 15.58 -0.16
CA ARG A 44 -5.71 16.88 -0.87
C ARG A 44 -4.50 17.68 -0.43
N THR A 45 -4.12 17.57 0.84
CA THR A 45 -2.97 18.29 1.42
C THR A 45 -1.63 17.67 1.00
N PHE A 46 -1.59 16.39 0.61
CA PHE A 46 -0.39 15.73 0.08
C PHE A 46 0.07 16.22 -1.30
N GLY A 47 -0.63 17.18 -1.91
CA GLY A 47 -0.26 17.75 -3.21
C GLY A 47 -0.56 16.82 -4.39
N TRP A 48 -1.28 15.73 -4.17
CA TRP A 48 -1.75 14.84 -5.23
C TRP A 48 -3.05 15.35 -5.83
N ARG A 49 -3.10 15.38 -7.16
CA ARG A 49 -4.34 15.63 -7.88
C ARG A 49 -5.18 14.35 -7.88
N ILE A 50 -6.50 14.50 -7.80
CA ILE A 50 -7.44 13.38 -7.90
C ILE A 50 -7.23 12.63 -9.23
N ASP A 51 -6.99 13.36 -10.31
CA ASP A 51 -6.70 12.80 -11.63
C ASP A 51 -5.43 11.92 -11.62
N ASP A 52 -4.39 12.33 -10.90
CA ASP A 52 -3.14 11.55 -10.78
C ASP A 52 -3.41 10.24 -10.03
N MET A 53 -4.21 10.27 -8.96
CA MET A 53 -4.60 9.06 -8.23
C MET A 53 -5.43 8.11 -9.11
N ALA A 54 -6.32 8.66 -9.94
CA ALA A 54 -7.10 7.86 -10.89
C ALA A 54 -6.20 7.22 -11.96
N MET A 55 -5.27 7.97 -12.55
CA MET A 55 -4.31 7.45 -13.52
C MET A 55 -3.41 6.37 -12.93
N LEU A 56 -2.88 6.59 -11.71
CA LEU A 56 -2.08 5.56 -11.02
C LEU A 56 -2.91 4.31 -10.74
N THR A 57 -4.15 4.48 -10.28
CA THR A 57 -5.06 3.35 -10.02
C THR A 57 -5.30 2.52 -11.27
N VAL A 58 -5.62 3.14 -12.41
CA VAL A 58 -5.82 2.44 -13.69
C VAL A 58 -4.53 1.74 -14.13
N THR A 59 -3.38 2.41 -13.99
CA THR A 59 -2.08 1.84 -14.33
C THR A 59 -1.79 0.59 -13.49
N LEU A 60 -1.95 0.67 -12.18
CA LEU A 60 -1.69 -0.46 -11.28
C LEU A 60 -2.69 -1.60 -11.51
N ALA A 61 -3.97 -1.30 -11.71
CA ALA A 61 -4.97 -2.30 -12.06
C ALA A 61 -4.56 -3.10 -13.29
N HIS A 62 -4.11 -2.41 -14.33
CA HIS A 62 -3.67 -3.02 -15.58
C HIS A 62 -2.41 -3.88 -15.40
N LEU A 63 -1.40 -3.36 -14.70
CA LEU A 63 -0.18 -4.12 -14.42
C LEU A 63 -0.48 -5.37 -13.59
N LEU A 64 -1.29 -5.26 -12.53
CA LEU A 64 -1.66 -6.38 -11.67
C LEU A 64 -2.45 -7.45 -12.42
N ALA A 65 -3.35 -7.05 -13.33
CA ALA A 65 -4.08 -7.99 -14.19
C ALA A 65 -3.15 -8.78 -15.14
N LYS A 66 -1.97 -8.23 -15.45
CA LYS A 66 -0.95 -8.84 -16.33
C LYS A 66 0.23 -9.45 -15.60
N GLY A 67 0.08 -9.79 -14.32
CA GLY A 67 1.14 -10.41 -13.53
C GLY A 67 2.22 -9.44 -13.05
N GLY A 68 1.88 -8.15 -12.93
CA GLY A 68 2.72 -7.11 -12.36
C GLY A 68 3.57 -6.33 -13.36
N LYS A 69 3.40 -6.55 -14.68
CA LYS A 69 4.17 -5.86 -15.72
C LYS A 69 3.42 -5.70 -17.05
N ALA A 70 3.73 -4.67 -17.83
CA ALA A 70 3.22 -4.44 -19.19
C ALA A 70 4.10 -3.44 -19.97
N PRO A 71 4.10 -3.46 -21.32
CA PRO A 71 4.84 -2.46 -22.11
C PRO A 71 4.32 -1.03 -21.85
N PHE A 72 5.23 -0.05 -21.76
CA PHE A 72 4.90 1.37 -21.54
C PHE A 72 3.83 1.87 -22.51
N ARG A 73 4.05 1.63 -23.82
CA ARG A 73 3.15 2.04 -24.90
C ARG A 73 1.74 1.47 -24.76
N GLU A 74 1.63 0.28 -24.19
CA GLU A 74 0.33 -0.34 -23.96
C GLU A 74 -0.43 0.36 -22.83
N VAL A 75 0.26 0.64 -21.71
CA VAL A 75 -0.31 1.39 -20.57
C VAL A 75 -0.70 2.81 -20.99
N GLU A 76 0.17 3.48 -21.74
CA GLU A 76 -0.07 4.80 -22.32
C GLU A 76 -1.36 4.80 -23.15
N SER A 77 -1.49 3.88 -24.11
CA SER A 77 -2.69 3.78 -24.97
C SER A 77 -3.99 3.62 -24.15
N ILE A 78 -3.98 2.78 -23.11
CA ILE A 78 -5.15 2.54 -22.26
C ILE A 78 -5.53 3.79 -21.47
N LEU A 79 -4.53 4.55 -21.00
CA LEU A 79 -4.77 5.80 -20.29
C LEU A 79 -5.27 6.90 -21.24
N GLU A 80 -4.75 6.97 -22.46
CA GLU A 80 -5.20 7.95 -23.47
C GLU A 80 -6.67 7.78 -23.87
N GLU A 81 -7.26 6.60 -23.70
CA GLU A 81 -8.71 6.40 -23.90
C GLU A 81 -9.56 7.11 -22.84
N LYS A 82 -9.00 7.37 -21.66
CA LYS A 82 -9.73 7.89 -20.48
C LYS A 82 -9.28 9.30 -20.07
N PHE A 83 -8.07 9.71 -20.45
CA PHE A 83 -7.42 10.93 -19.99
C PHE A 83 -6.84 11.73 -21.16
N PRO A 84 -6.65 13.06 -21.01
CA PRO A 84 -6.03 13.87 -22.06
C PRO A 84 -4.61 13.41 -22.39
N LYS A 85 -4.34 13.11 -23.67
CA LYS A 85 -3.06 12.57 -24.15
C LYS A 85 -1.84 13.32 -23.65
N PHE A 86 -1.86 14.66 -23.73
CA PHE A 86 -0.77 15.54 -23.29
C PHE A 86 -0.40 15.40 -21.80
N ARG A 87 -1.25 14.76 -20.99
CA ARG A 87 -1.00 14.48 -19.58
C ARG A 87 -0.51 13.07 -19.30
N VAL A 88 -0.80 12.09 -20.17
CA VAL A 88 -0.57 10.67 -19.87
C VAL A 88 0.92 10.38 -19.71
N GLU A 89 1.72 10.62 -20.75
CA GLU A 89 3.16 10.34 -20.74
C GLU A 89 3.90 11.09 -19.62
N PRO A 90 3.74 12.43 -19.43
CA PRO A 90 4.39 13.13 -18.33
C PRO A 90 4.00 12.61 -16.94
N THR A 91 2.77 12.10 -16.79
CA THR A 91 2.28 11.55 -15.52
C THR A 91 2.85 10.16 -15.26
N LEU A 92 2.95 9.31 -16.29
CA LEU A 92 3.63 8.01 -16.19
C LEU A 92 5.11 8.19 -15.80
N GLU A 93 5.83 9.10 -16.47
CA GLU A 93 7.20 9.42 -16.10
C GLU A 93 7.32 9.93 -14.66
N LYS A 94 6.38 10.76 -14.21
CA LYS A 94 6.32 11.22 -12.82
C LYS A 94 6.18 10.03 -11.86
N PHE A 95 5.33 9.04 -12.16
CA PHE A 95 5.19 7.86 -11.32
C PHE A 95 6.45 6.99 -11.27
N ILE A 96 7.18 6.89 -12.38
CA ILE A 96 8.49 6.22 -12.43
C ILE A 96 9.49 6.96 -11.54
N ARG A 97 9.64 8.28 -11.71
CA ARG A 97 10.54 9.11 -10.88
C ARG A 97 10.21 9.03 -9.39
N MET A 98 8.93 8.93 -9.05
CA MET A 98 8.47 8.80 -7.66
C MET A 98 8.60 7.38 -7.10
N GLY A 99 8.96 6.39 -7.92
CA GLY A 99 9.16 4.99 -7.52
C GLY A 99 7.87 4.17 -7.39
N TYR A 100 6.72 4.69 -7.84
CA TYR A 100 5.47 3.93 -7.89
C TYR A 100 5.47 2.92 -9.04
N LEU A 101 6.14 3.27 -10.13
CA LEU A 101 6.43 2.39 -11.26
C LEU A 101 7.94 2.27 -11.41
N SER A 102 8.39 1.23 -12.10
CA SER A 102 9.76 1.11 -12.61
C SER A 102 9.70 0.69 -14.07
N GLU A 103 10.67 1.12 -14.85
CA GLU A 103 10.78 0.79 -16.27
C GLU A 103 12.13 0.11 -16.52
N ASP A 104 12.15 -0.94 -17.33
CA ASP A 104 13.39 -1.55 -17.80
C ASP A 104 13.88 -0.93 -19.12
N GLU A 105 15.07 -1.32 -19.56
CA GLU A 105 15.67 -0.81 -20.80
C GLU A 105 14.87 -1.12 -22.06
N GLN A 106 13.93 -2.06 -21.99
CA GLN A 106 13.08 -2.49 -23.10
C GLN A 106 11.73 -1.75 -23.12
N GLY A 107 11.52 -0.81 -22.18
CA GLY A 107 10.28 -0.07 -22.04
C GLY A 107 9.14 -0.87 -21.41
N THR A 108 9.46 -1.91 -20.62
CA THR A 108 8.46 -2.63 -19.83
C THR A 108 8.30 -1.97 -18.47
N LEU A 109 7.06 -1.60 -18.14
CA LEU A 109 6.68 -1.11 -16.83
C LEU A 109 6.44 -2.25 -15.85
N TYR A 110 6.88 -2.06 -14.62
CA TYR A 110 6.64 -2.93 -13.47
C TYR A 110 6.10 -2.12 -12.30
N VAL A 111 5.48 -2.82 -11.35
CA VAL A 111 5.15 -2.25 -10.05
C VAL A 111 6.44 -1.81 -9.34
N GLY A 112 6.52 -0.53 -8.98
CA GLY A 112 7.67 0.05 -8.28
C GLY A 112 7.68 -0.23 -6.78
N TRP A 113 8.84 0.01 -6.16
CA TRP A 113 9.06 -0.23 -4.72
C TRP A 113 8.09 0.56 -3.83
N ARG A 114 7.74 1.79 -4.24
CA ARG A 114 6.86 2.65 -3.45
C ARG A 114 5.43 2.17 -3.46
N THR A 115 4.96 1.59 -4.57
CA THR A 115 3.67 0.91 -4.63
C THR A 115 3.64 -0.29 -3.68
N ARG A 116 4.71 -1.09 -3.62
CA ARG A 116 4.81 -2.21 -2.66
C ARG A 116 4.80 -1.71 -1.21
N ALA A 117 5.38 -0.54 -0.96
CA ALA A 117 5.39 0.07 0.37
C ALA A 117 4.03 0.68 0.76
N GLU A 118 3.46 1.54 -0.06
CA GLU A 118 2.35 2.42 0.34
C GLU A 118 0.96 1.87 0.00
N ILE A 119 0.86 0.92 -0.94
CA ILE A 119 -0.42 0.45 -1.46
C ILE A 119 -0.67 -1.02 -1.08
N ASP A 120 -1.82 -1.27 -0.47
CA ASP A 120 -2.36 -2.62 -0.34
C ASP A 120 -3.01 -3.05 -1.66
N GLN A 121 -2.27 -3.84 -2.42
CA GLN A 121 -2.69 -4.31 -3.75
C GLN A 121 -3.89 -5.26 -3.69
N GLN A 122 -4.04 -6.04 -2.60
CA GLN A 122 -5.20 -6.92 -2.45
C GLN A 122 -6.46 -6.12 -2.18
N THR A 123 -6.37 -5.14 -1.28
CA THR A 123 -7.47 -4.21 -1.01
C THR A 123 -7.83 -3.44 -2.27
N LEU A 124 -6.83 -2.94 -3.02
CA LEU A 124 -7.05 -2.26 -4.31
C LEU A 124 -7.83 -3.14 -5.29
N LEU A 125 -7.39 -4.37 -5.53
CA LEU A 125 -8.08 -5.30 -6.43
C LEU A 125 -9.50 -5.62 -5.93
N THR A 126 -9.67 -5.83 -4.63
CA THR A 126 -10.98 -6.10 -4.03
C THR A 126 -11.97 -4.96 -4.31
N LEU A 127 -11.53 -3.71 -4.11
CA LEU A 127 -12.32 -2.52 -4.39
C LEU A 127 -12.63 -2.37 -5.89
N LEU A 128 -11.66 -2.64 -6.77
CA LEU A 128 -11.85 -2.59 -8.22
C LEU A 128 -12.85 -3.65 -8.73
N LEU A 129 -12.92 -4.80 -8.07
CA LEU A 129 -13.90 -5.85 -8.34
C LEU A 129 -15.29 -5.55 -7.76
N GLY A 130 -15.48 -4.38 -7.12
CA GLY A 130 -16.76 -3.97 -6.54
C GLY A 130 -17.14 -4.76 -5.29
N LYS A 131 -16.17 -5.39 -4.63
CA LYS A 131 -16.39 -6.08 -3.35
C LYS A 131 -16.20 -5.11 -2.19
N GLU A 132 -17.12 -5.17 -1.23
CA GLU A 132 -16.97 -4.51 0.07
C GLU A 132 -15.72 -5.06 0.77
N VAL A 133 -14.81 -4.17 1.15
CA VAL A 133 -13.66 -4.54 1.98
C VAL A 133 -14.19 -4.71 3.40
N GLY A 134 -14.35 -5.96 3.82
CA GLY A 134 -14.76 -6.26 5.19
C GLY A 134 -13.79 -5.62 6.18
N LYS A 135 -14.32 -4.96 7.22
CA LYS A 135 -13.51 -4.49 8.36
C LYS A 135 -12.65 -5.67 8.87
N SER A 136 -11.34 -5.58 8.71
CA SER A 136 -10.42 -6.51 9.36
C SER A 136 -10.67 -6.48 10.87
N PRO A 137 -10.73 -7.63 11.55
CA PRO A 137 -11.06 -7.69 12.97
C PRO A 137 -9.96 -7.00 13.76
N GLU A 138 -10.34 -5.95 14.46
CA GLU A 138 -9.59 -5.39 15.57
C GLU A 138 -9.23 -6.54 16.51
N LYS A 139 -7.93 -6.77 16.67
CA LYS A 139 -7.36 -7.88 17.42
C LYS A 139 -7.87 -7.77 18.86
N GLN A 140 -8.87 -8.56 19.21
CA GLN A 140 -9.37 -8.67 20.57
C GLN A 140 -8.20 -9.08 21.46
N GLU A 141 -7.83 -8.14 22.32
CA GLU A 141 -6.88 -8.29 23.39
C GLU A 141 -7.41 -9.41 24.30
N ALA A 142 -6.69 -10.53 24.31
CA ALA A 142 -7.00 -11.67 25.17
C ALA A 142 -6.75 -11.25 26.62
N THR A 143 -7.79 -10.73 27.26
CA THR A 143 -7.93 -10.73 28.71
C THR A 143 -8.08 -12.18 29.16
N ARG A 144 -6.95 -12.87 29.37
CA ARG A 144 -6.90 -13.98 30.32
C ARG A 144 -6.99 -13.36 31.71
N SER A 145 -8.21 -13.18 32.18
CA SER A 145 -8.49 -13.01 33.59
C SER A 145 -8.01 -14.25 34.34
N ASP A 146 -7.07 -14.01 35.24
CA ASP A 146 -6.72 -14.86 36.38
C ASP A 146 -7.99 -15.31 37.11
N GLU A 147 -8.33 -16.60 37.03
CA GLU A 147 -9.15 -17.28 38.03
C GLU A 147 -8.70 -18.72 38.15
N THR A 148 -7.63 -18.98 38.91
CA THR A 148 -7.48 -20.22 39.67
C THR A 148 -6.51 -19.95 40.82
N SER A 149 -7.04 -19.56 41.98
CA SER A 149 -6.55 -19.96 43.31
C SER A 149 -7.28 -19.19 44.41
N GLN A 150 -8.49 -19.62 44.76
CA GLN A 150 -8.95 -19.53 46.16
C GLN A 150 -9.76 -20.79 46.48
N SER A 151 -9.05 -21.82 46.94
CA SER A 151 -9.64 -22.90 47.73
C SER A 151 -9.91 -22.37 49.13
N SER A 152 -11.17 -22.16 49.48
CA SER A 152 -11.62 -22.08 50.88
C SER A 152 -12.33 -23.38 51.26
N PRO A 153 -12.06 -23.98 52.44
CA PRO A 153 -12.73 -25.21 52.87
C PRO A 153 -14.00 -24.88 53.68
N PRO A 154 -15.00 -25.79 53.70
CA PRO A 154 -16.00 -25.79 54.75
C PRO A 154 -16.08 -27.14 55.50
N PRO A 155 -16.79 -27.18 56.64
CA PRO A 155 -16.38 -27.92 57.83
C PRO A 155 -17.21 -29.20 58.10
N SER A 156 -16.69 -30.06 58.98
CA SER A 156 -17.44 -30.90 59.92
C SER A 156 -16.51 -31.39 61.03
#